data_AF-G7CBE5-F1
#
_entry.id   AF-G7CBE5-F1
#
_cell.length_a   1.000
_cell.length_b   1.000
_cell.length_c   1.000
_cell.angle_alpha   90.00
_cell.angle_beta   90.00
_cell.angle_gamma   90.00
#
_symmetry.space_group_name_H-M   'P 1'
#
loop_
_entity.id
_entity.type
_entity.pdbx_description
1 polymer ?
#
loop_
_entity_poly.entity_id
_entity_poly.type
_entity_poly.pdbx_seq_one_letter_code
_entity_poly.pdbx_strand_id
1 'polypeptide(L)' 'PEGRIKERLNREIRRRTDVVGIFPDRDALIRLVGAVLAEQHDEWAESRRYLGLDVLSKSRAVNDNPTEQEANPAALTT' A
#
# COMPACT_ATOMS: atom_id res chain seq x y z
N PRO A 1 4.77 17.73 6.78
CA PRO A 1 3.46 17.02 6.77
C PRO A 1 3.54 15.57 7.30
N GLU A 2 4.61 15.22 8.04
CA GLU A 2 4.89 13.85 8.49
C GLU A 2 4.26 13.49 9.85
N GLY A 3 3.74 14.49 10.58
CA GLY A 3 3.17 14.32 11.92
C GLY A 3 1.86 13.54 11.96
N ARG A 4 1.01 13.66 10.91
CA ARG A 4 -0.36 13.10 10.94
C ARG A 4 -0.40 11.58 11.10
N ILE A 5 0.53 10.86 10.49
CA ILE A 5 0.56 9.39 10.60
C ILE A 5 1.04 8.98 11.99
N LYS A 6 2.09 9.63 12.50
CA LYS A 6 2.61 9.41 13.85
C LYS A 6 1.57 9.72 14.93
N GLU A 7 0.84 10.81 14.79
CA GLU A 7 -0.23 11.22 15.72
C GLU A 7 -1.40 10.23 15.73
N ARG A 8 -1.79 9.70 14.57
CA ARG A 8 -2.82 8.66 14.48
C ARG A 8 -2.37 7.37 15.18
N LEU A 9 -1.15 6.92 14.90
CA LEU A 9 -0.59 5.72 15.50
C LEU A 9 -0.47 5.85 17.03
N ASN A 10 0.04 6.98 17.53
CA ASN A 10 0.17 7.24 18.97
C ASN A 10 -1.20 7.31 19.68
N ARG A 11 -2.23 7.84 19.00
CA ARG A 11 -3.60 7.86 19.53
C ARG A 11 -4.16 6.44 19.64
N GLU A 12 -3.91 5.60 18.64
CA GLU A 12 -4.40 4.22 18.63
C GLU A 12 -3.73 3.36 19.70
N ILE A 13 -2.40 3.48 19.84
CA ILE A 13 -1.64 2.82 20.90
C ILE A 13 -2.23 3.17 22.27
N ARG A 14 -2.43 4.47 22.55
CA ARG A 14 -3.01 4.92 23.83
C ARG A 14 -4.40 4.34 24.08
N ARG A 15 -5.30 4.44 23.09
CA ARG A 15 -6.66 3.90 23.22
C ARG A 15 -6.67 2.41 23.55
N ARG A 16 -5.85 1.59 22.88
CA ARG A 16 -5.84 0.14 23.12
C ARG A 16 -5.16 -0.24 24.43
N THR A 17 -4.12 0.49 24.84
CA THR A 17 -3.53 0.29 26.16
C THR A 17 -4.48 0.70 27.29
N ASP A 18 -5.31 1.73 27.08
CA ASP A 18 -6.30 2.19 28.07
C ASP A 18 -7.39 1.13 28.31
N VAL A 19 -7.78 0.37 27.27
CA VAL A 19 -8.75 -0.73 27.39
C VAL A 19 -8.21 -1.89 28.22
N VAL A 20 -6.91 -2.19 28.10
CA VAL A 20 -6.27 -3.27 28.88
C VAL A 20 -6.01 -2.83 30.32
N GLY A 21 -5.66 -1.55 30.54
CA GLY A 21 -5.46 -0.94 31.85
C GLY A 21 -4.16 -1.37 32.53
N ILE A 22 -4.04 -2.65 32.90
CA ILE A 22 -2.86 -3.22 33.59
C ILE A 22 -2.36 -4.44 32.81
N PHE A 23 -1.04 -4.48 32.59
CA PHE A 23 -0.38 -5.60 31.91
C PHE A 23 0.32 -6.51 32.93
N PRO A 24 0.28 -7.83 32.72
CA PRO A 24 0.93 -8.80 33.60
C PRO A 24 2.47 -8.74 33.55
N ASP A 25 3.03 -8.33 32.40
CA ASP A 25 4.46 -8.21 32.16
C ASP A 25 4.74 -7.27 30.96
N ARG A 26 6.02 -6.97 30.72
CA ARG A 26 6.45 -6.09 29.62
C ARG A 26 6.21 -6.71 28.24
N ASP A 27 6.31 -8.03 28.11
CA ASP A 27 6.15 -8.73 26.84
C ASP A 27 4.68 -8.72 26.38
N ALA A 28 3.73 -8.72 27.30
CA ALA A 28 2.31 -8.50 27.01
C ALA A 28 2.06 -7.13 26.38
N LEU A 29 2.67 -6.06 26.92
CA LEU A 29 2.59 -4.72 26.34
C LEU A 29 3.24 -4.66 24.95
N ILE A 30 4.43 -5.24 24.80
CA ILE A 30 5.14 -5.26 23.50
C ILE A 30 4.33 -6.01 22.45
N ARG A 31 3.70 -7.13 22.80
CA ARG A 31 2.84 -7.88 21.89
C ARG A 31 1.64 -7.05 21.42
N LEU A 32 0.99 -6.31 22.32
CA LEU A 32 -0.12 -5.43 21.93
C LEU A 32 0.35 -4.33 20.98
N VAL A 33 1.40 -3.62 21.34
CA VAL A 33 1.94 -2.54 20.50
C VAL A 33 2.43 -3.09 19.16
N GLY A 34 3.08 -4.25 19.17
CA GLY A 34 3.52 -4.96 17.97
C GLY A 34 2.36 -5.35 17.05
N ALA A 35 1.23 -5.81 17.60
CA ALA A 35 0.03 -6.09 16.82
C ALA A 35 -0.54 -4.82 16.17
N VAL A 36 -0.62 -3.70 16.92
CA VAL A 36 -1.07 -2.41 16.36
C VAL A 36 -0.17 -1.93 15.23
N LEU A 37 1.15 -2.11 15.36
CA LEU A 37 2.10 -1.76 14.31
C LEU A 37 1.95 -2.65 13.07
N ALA A 38 1.73 -3.96 13.26
CA ALA A 38 1.48 -4.89 12.18
C ALA A 38 0.20 -4.54 11.41
N GLU A 39 -0.90 -4.24 12.12
CA GLU A 39 -2.16 -3.82 11.50
C GLU A 39 -1.99 -2.57 10.63
N GLN A 40 -1.29 -1.53 11.13
CA GLN A 40 -1.04 -0.32 10.32
C GLN A 40 -0.10 -0.56 9.14
N HIS A 41 0.85 -1.48 9.29
CA HIS A 41 1.73 -1.87 8.19
C HIS A 41 0.95 -2.63 7.10
N ASP A 42 0.04 -3.53 7.50
CA ASP A 42 -0.79 -4.31 6.59
C ASP A 42 -1.77 -3.42 5.83
N GLU A 43 -2.41 -2.45 6.49
CA GLU A 43 -3.26 -1.43 5.82
C GLU A 43 -2.48 -0.66 4.74
N TRP A 44 -1.22 -0.31 5.02
CA TRP A 44 -0.37 0.39 4.06
C TRP A 44 0.06 -0.51 2.89
N ALA A 45 0.42 -1.76 3.17
CA ALA A 45 0.79 -2.73 2.16
C ALA A 45 -0.40 -3.08 1.25
N GLU A 46 -1.59 -3.21 1.82
CA GLU A 46 -2.84 -3.48 1.10
C GLU A 46 -3.19 -2.33 0.13
N SER A 47 -3.10 -1.08 0.59
CA SER A 47 -3.32 0.10 -0.26
C SER A 47 -2.41 0.11 -1.50
N ARG A 48 -1.14 -0.29 -1.35
CA ARG A 48 -0.18 -0.40 -2.47
C ARG A 48 -0.48 -1.57 -3.40
N ARG A 49 -1.01 -2.68 -2.87
CA ARG A 49 -1.41 -3.84 -3.67
C ARG A 49 -2.56 -3.51 -4.62
N TYR A 50 -3.55 -2.76 -4.14
CA TYR A 50 -4.65 -2.28 -4.99
C TYR A 50 -4.18 -1.29 -6.05
N LEU A 51 -3.26 -0.38 -5.71
CA LEU A 51 -2.67 0.53 -6.70
C LEU A 51 -1.86 -0.25 -7.76
N GLY A 52 -1.13 -1.28 -7.37
CA GLY A 52 -0.40 -2.15 -8.30
C GLY A 52 -1.34 -2.88 -9.26
N LEU A 53 -2.46 -3.40 -8.78
CA LEU A 53 -3.47 -4.07 -9.61
C LEU A 53 -4.11 -3.12 -10.63
N ASP A 54 -4.42 -1.90 -10.20
CA ASP A 54 -5.05 -0.87 -11.04
C ASP A 54 -4.10 -0.39 -12.15
N VAL A 55 -2.81 -0.22 -11.81
CA VAL A 55 -1.74 0.10 -12.78
C VAL A 55 -1.52 -1.04 -13.76
N LEU A 56 -1.48 -2.30 -13.28
CA LEU A 56 -1.36 -3.48 -14.14
C LEU A 56 -2.55 -3.61 -15.11
N SER A 57 -3.77 -3.41 -14.60
CA SER A 57 -5.00 -3.40 -15.41
C SER A 57 -4.95 -2.35 -16.52
N LYS A 58 -4.58 -1.11 -16.17
CA LYS A 58 -4.41 0.00 -17.14
C LYS A 58 -3.31 -0.28 -18.16
N SER A 59 -2.18 -0.84 -17.74
CA SER A 59 -1.08 -1.20 -18.66
C SER A 59 -1.50 -2.26 -19.67
N ARG A 60 -2.32 -3.24 -19.26
CA ARG A 60 -2.88 -4.25 -20.16
C ARG A 60 -3.86 -3.65 -21.16
N ALA A 61 -4.73 -2.75 -20.71
CA ALA A 61 -5.66 -2.03 -21.58
C ALA A 61 -4.96 -1.16 -22.64
N VAL A 62 -3.77 -0.63 -22.35
CA VAL A 62 -2.96 0.10 -23.35
C VAL A 62 -2.39 -0.86 -24.42
N ASN A 63 -1.95 -2.05 -24.02
CA ASN A 63 -1.35 -3.04 -24.92
C ASN A 63 -2.37 -3.74 -25.85
N ASP A 64 -3.66 -3.79 -25.47
CA ASP A 64 -4.72 -4.41 -26.28
C ASP A 64 -5.31 -3.45 -27.35
N ASN A 65 -4.84 -2.19 -27.43
CA ASN A 65 -5.12 -1.36 -28.61
C ASN A 65 -4.15 -1.78 -29.71
N PRO A 66 -4.62 -2.35 -30.84
CA PRO A 66 -3.74 -2.61 -31.96
C PRO A 66 -3.21 -1.24 -32.41
N THR A 67 -1.93 -1.00 -32.19
CA THR A 67 -1.23 0.04 -32.91
C THR A 67 -1.36 -0.36 -34.37
N GLU A 68 -2.22 0.36 -35.10
CA GLU A 68 -2.19 0.39 -36.57
C GLU A 68 -0.80 0.89 -36.94
N GLN A 69 0.12 -0.06 -37.01
CA GLN A 69 1.46 0.16 -37.50
C GLN A 69 1.27 0.25 -39.01
N GLU A 70 1.04 1.47 -39.49
CA GLU A 70 1.09 1.82 -40.90
C GLU A 70 2.45 1.36 -41.42
N ALA A 71 2.44 0.18 -42.05
CA ALA A 71 3.58 -0.37 -42.75
C ALA A 71 3.83 0.55 -43.94
N ASN A 72 4.72 1.52 -43.78
CA ASN A 72 5.20 2.37 -44.87
C ASN A 72 5.99 1.49 -45.85
N PRO A 73 5.47 1.17 -47.06
CA PRO A 73 6.19 0.37 -48.01
C PRO A 73 7.01 1.29 -48.92
N ALA A 74 8.25 0.88 -49.15
CA ALA A 74 9.06 1.26 -50.31
C ALA A 74 9.58 2.71 -50.37
N ALA A 75 10.76 2.93 -49.78
CA ALA A 75 11.78 3.80 -50.36
C ALA A 75 12.88 2.93 -50.99
N LEU A 76 12.60 2.38 -52.17
CA LEU A 76 13.61 1.94 -53.14
C LEU A 76 12.97 2.07 -54.52
N THR A 77 13.43 3.05 -55.31
CA THR A 77 13.69 2.94 -56.77
C THR A 77 14.15 4.29 -57.34
N THR A 78 15.32 4.25 -57.99
CA THR A 78 15.98 5.18 -58.95
C THR A 78 16.30 6.61 -58.56
#